data_AF-A0A418R489-F1
#
_entry.id   AF-A0A418R489-F1
#
_cell.length_a   1.000
_cell.length_b   1.000
_cell.length_c   1.000
_cell.angle_alpha   90.00
_cell.angle_beta   90.00
_cell.angle_gamma   90.00
#
_symmetry.space_group_name_H-M   'P 1'
#
loop_
_entity.id
_entity.type
_entity.pdbx_description
1 polymer ?
#
loop_
_entity_poly.entity_id
_entity_poly.type
_entity_poly.pdbx_seq_one_letter_code
_entity_poly.pdbx_strand_id
1 'polypeptide(L)'
;MANPSTQPIHAGEIPKPNTAWIWKTFWIITAITALEFAIAFMMPSSTLRNTIFIVLTIFKAFFIVAEFMHLKHETKGLIWTILVPMSLLIWLLVALITEGNAIHNAIF
;
A
#
# COMPACT_ATOMS: atom_id res chain seq x y z
N MET A 1 52.60 -6.30 36.16
CA MET A 1 51.55 -7.24 35.70
C MET A 1 50.47 -6.40 35.04
N ALA A 2 50.42 -6.35 33.71
CA ALA A 2 49.37 -5.66 32.96
C ALA A 2 48.67 -6.71 32.08
N ASN A 3 47.37 -6.91 32.29
CA ASN A 3 46.55 -7.87 31.55
C ASN A 3 46.00 -7.19 30.28
N PRO A 4 46.40 -7.61 29.07
CA PRO A 4 46.06 -6.93 27.82
C PRO A 4 44.63 -7.18 27.30
N SER A 5 43.73 -7.81 28.07
CA SER A 5 42.40 -8.25 27.59
C SER A 5 41.18 -7.43 28.07
N THR A 6 41.38 -6.23 28.60
CA THR A 6 40.26 -5.33 28.99
C THR A 6 40.07 -4.18 28.01
N GLN A 7 39.70 -4.50 26.77
CA GLN A 7 39.10 -3.50 25.87
C GLN A 7 37.60 -3.41 26.21
N PRO A 8 37.06 -2.24 26.57
CA PRO A 8 35.62 -2.09 26.70
C PRO A 8 34.99 -2.37 25.33
N ILE A 9 34.15 -3.40 25.26
CA ILE A 9 33.34 -3.68 24.07
C ILE A 9 32.46 -2.44 23.86
N HIS A 10 32.82 -1.60 22.90
CA HIS A 10 31.96 -0.52 22.44
C HIS A 10 30.71 -1.17 21.85
N ALA A 11 29.68 -1.29 22.69
CA ALA A 11 28.34 -1.63 22.25
C ALA A 11 27.95 -0.60 21.20
N GLY A 12 28.04 -1.00 19.92
CA GLY A 12 27.75 -0.15 18.78
C GLY A 12 26.39 0.52 18.99
N GLU A 13 26.40 1.84 18.99
CA GLU A 13 25.21 2.66 19.19
C GLU A 13 24.19 2.27 18.11
N ILE A 14 23.06 1.71 18.53
CA ILE A 14 21.99 1.29 17.62
C ILE A 14 21.51 2.58 16.93
N PRO A 15 21.61 2.69 15.59
CA PRO A 15 21.18 3.90 14.89
C PRO A 15 19.68 4.12 15.17
N LYS A 16 19.32 5.33 15.61
CA LYS A 16 17.93 5.68 15.90
C LYS A 16 17.08 5.49 14.63
N PRO A 17 15.95 4.76 14.71
CA PRO A 17 15.09 4.57 13.56
C PRO A 17 14.55 5.93 13.09
N ASN A 18 14.78 6.25 11.82
CA ASN A 18 14.35 7.51 11.23
C ASN A 18 12.87 7.43 10.84
N THR A 19 11.96 7.52 11.81
CA THR A 19 10.51 7.36 11.60
C THR A 19 9.82 8.64 11.08
N ALA A 20 10.53 9.77 11.05
CA ALA A 20 9.96 11.08 10.73
C ALA A 20 9.36 11.16 9.32
N TRP A 21 9.98 10.50 8.33
CA TRP A 21 9.48 10.50 6.96
C TRP A 21 8.18 9.69 6.80
N ILE A 22 8.05 8.58 7.54
CA ILE A 22 6.84 7.73 7.55
C ILE A 22 5.64 8.54 8.03
N TRP A 23 5.82 9.31 9.10
CA TRP A 23 4.76 10.17 9.64
C TRP A 23 4.33 11.27 8.65
N LYS A 24 5.28 11.85 7.92
CA LYS A 24 4.96 12.85 6.89
C LYS A 24 4.15 12.25 5.75
N THR A 25 4.56 11.08 5.26
CA THR A 25 3.86 10.34 4.21
C THR A 25 2.46 9.92 4.63
N PHE A 26 2.33 9.39 5.85
CA PHE A 26 1.04 8.99 6.42
C PHE A 26 0.05 10.14 6.38
N TRP A 27 0.41 11.31 6.90
CA TRP A 27 -0.47 12.47 6.90
C TRP A 27 -0.87 12.95 5.50
N ILE A 28 0.03 12.87 4.51
CA ILE A 28 -0.28 13.22 3.11
C ILE A 28 -1.35 12.30 2.53
N ILE A 29 -1.18 10.98 2.72
CA ILE A 29 -2.12 9.99 2.15
C ILE A 29 -3.46 10.03 2.90
N THR A 30 -3.42 10.24 4.23
CA THR A 30 -4.63 10.44 5.04
C THR A 30 -5.40 11.68 4.59
N ALA A 31 -4.72 12.80 4.33
CA ALA A 31 -5.36 14.03 3.85
C ALA A 31 -6.02 13.84 2.48
N ILE A 32 -5.33 13.19 1.53
CA ILE A 32 -5.90 12.85 0.21
C ILE A 32 -7.15 11.97 0.37
N THR A 33 -7.11 10.99 1.27
CA THR A 33 -8.24 10.09 1.52
C THR A 33 -9.42 10.82 2.17
N ALA A 34 -9.16 11.70 3.13
CA ALA A 34 -10.18 12.53 3.76
C ALA A 34 -10.85 13.47 2.74
N LEU A 35 -10.07 14.05 1.83
CA LEU A 35 -10.58 14.87 0.73
C LEU A 35 -11.46 14.05 -0.22
N GLU A 36 -11.05 12.82 -0.56
CA GLU A 36 -11.86 11.88 -1.34
C GLU A 36 -13.24 11.69 -0.69
N PHE A 37 -13.26 11.33 0.60
CA PHE A 37 -14.52 11.15 1.33
C PHE A 37 -15.38 12.41 1.37
N ALA A 38 -14.77 13.58 1.57
CA ALA A 38 -15.50 14.86 1.53
C ALA A 38 -16.19 15.08 0.17
N ILE A 39 -15.49 14.82 -0.95
CA ILE A 39 -16.06 14.92 -2.30
C ILE A 39 -17.21 13.91 -2.48
N ALA A 40 -17.07 12.68 -1.95
CA ALA A 40 -18.13 11.67 -2.02
C ALA A 40 -19.43 12.12 -1.34
N PHE A 41 -19.32 12.76 -0.17
CA PHE A 41 -20.48 13.22 0.59
C PHE A 41 -21.08 14.53 0.07
N MET A 42 -20.25 15.42 -0.50
CA MET A 42 -20.71 16.74 -0.98
C MET A 42 -21.25 16.72 -2.42
N MET A 43 -20.77 15.82 -3.28
CA MET A 43 -21.19 15.75 -4.68
C MET A 43 -22.26 14.68 -4.90
N PRO A 44 -23.37 14.95 -5.63
CA PRO A 44 -24.39 13.95 -5.94
C PRO A 44 -23.85 12.82 -6.83
N SER A 45 -24.56 11.68 -6.83
CA SER A 45 -24.18 10.50 -7.61
C SER A 45 -24.28 10.75 -9.10
N SER A 46 -23.14 11.11 -9.69
CA SER A 46 -22.95 11.31 -11.12
C SER A 46 -21.78 10.47 -11.61
N THR A 47 -21.80 10.09 -12.89
CA THR A 47 -20.70 9.38 -13.56
C THR A 47 -19.36 10.09 -13.34
N LEU A 48 -19.37 11.43 -13.32
CA LEU A 48 -18.19 12.26 -13.09
C LEU A 48 -17.57 12.03 -11.70
N ARG A 49 -18.41 11.93 -10.65
CA ARG A 49 -17.97 11.63 -9.28
C ARG A 49 -17.33 10.25 -9.19
N ASN A 50 -17.95 9.24 -9.80
CA ASN A 50 -17.42 7.88 -9.82
C ASN A 50 -16.07 7.80 -10.53
N THR A 51 -15.92 8.47 -11.67
CA THR A 51 -14.65 8.49 -12.40
C THR A 51 -13.54 9.15 -11.58
N ILE A 52 -13.82 10.30 -10.96
CA ILE A 52 -12.86 10.99 -10.07
C ILE A 52 -12.44 10.08 -8.92
N PHE A 53 -13.39 9.40 -8.29
CA PHE A 53 -13.12 8.47 -7.19
C PHE A 53 -12.21 7.32 -7.62
N ILE A 54 -12.53 6.67 -8.74
CA ILE A 54 -11.72 5.55 -9.25
C ILE A 54 -10.29 6.01 -9.51
N VAL A 55 -10.12 7.17 -10.16
CA VAL A 55 -8.80 7.71 -10.48
C VAL A 55 -8.02 8.06 -9.20
N LEU A 56 -8.61 8.82 -8.27
CA LEU A 56 -7.97 9.19 -7.00
C LEU A 56 -7.61 7.95 -6.17
N THR A 57 -8.47 6.93 -6.14
CA THR A 57 -8.21 5.69 -5.41
C THR A 57 -7.03 4.92 -6.01
N ILE A 58 -6.88 4.89 -7.34
CA ILE A 58 -5.72 4.27 -8.01
C ILE A 58 -4.43 5.05 -7.70
N PHE A 59 -4.46 6.38 -7.81
CA PHE A 59 -3.31 7.22 -7.47
C PHE A 59 -2.88 7.03 -6.01
N LYS A 60 -3.83 7.00 -5.09
CA LYS A 60 -3.60 6.66 -3.68
C LYS A 60 -2.91 5.32 -3.51
N ALA A 61 -3.39 4.28 -4.18
CA ALA A 61 -2.80 2.94 -4.08
C ALA A 61 -1.33 2.94 -4.54
N PHE A 62 -1.02 3.67 -5.62
CA PHE A 62 0.36 3.83 -6.09
C PHE A 62 1.22 4.58 -5.06
N PHE A 63 0.73 5.67 -4.48
CA PHE A 63 1.43 6.40 -3.42
C PHE A 63 1.68 5.53 -2.18
N ILE A 64 0.73 4.70 -1.77
CA ILE A 64 0.91 3.78 -0.64
C ILE A 64 2.02 2.76 -0.93
N VAL A 65 2.02 2.15 -2.12
CA VAL A 65 3.03 1.16 -2.51
C VAL A 65 4.41 1.79 -2.69
N ALA A 66 4.50 2.97 -3.29
CA ALA A 66 5.77 3.67 -3.48
C ALA A 66 6.40 4.07 -2.13
N GLU A 67 5.57 4.58 -1.22
CA GLU A 67 6.06 5.30 -0.04
C GLU A 67 6.09 4.42 1.21
N PHE A 68 5.08 3.58 1.50
CA PHE A 68 5.11 2.72 2.69
C PHE A 68 5.99 1.48 2.57
N MET A 69 6.45 1.13 1.36
CA MET A 69 7.21 -0.11 1.17
C MET A 69 8.72 0.09 1.00
N HIS A 70 9.25 1.32 1.04
CA HIS A 70 10.70 1.60 0.97
C HIS A 70 11.42 0.88 -0.19
N LEU A 71 10.68 0.58 -1.27
CA LEU A 71 11.13 -0.30 -2.36
C LEU A 71 12.14 0.35 -3.29
N LYS A 72 12.34 1.66 -3.14
CA LYS A 72 13.16 2.43 -4.06
C LYS A 72 14.63 1.97 -4.03
N HIS A 73 15.15 1.51 -2.87
CA HIS A 73 16.58 1.18 -2.75
C HIS A 73 16.90 -0.23 -2.20
N GLU A 74 16.06 -0.87 -1.39
CA GLU A 74 16.24 -2.29 -1.02
C GLU A 74 14.88 -2.97 -0.82
N THR A 75 14.82 -4.28 -1.07
CA THR A 75 13.65 -5.20 -0.91
C THR A 75 12.74 -5.48 -2.12
N LYS A 76 13.34 -5.93 -3.23
CA LYS A 76 12.58 -6.59 -4.33
C LYS A 76 11.66 -7.72 -3.82
N GLY A 77 12.01 -8.39 -2.72
CA GLY A 77 11.17 -9.39 -2.06
C GLY A 77 9.85 -8.85 -1.52
N LEU A 78 9.83 -7.64 -0.94
CA LEU A 78 8.59 -7.03 -0.44
C LEU A 78 7.64 -6.66 -1.58
N ILE A 79 8.13 -6.31 -2.77
CA ILE A 79 7.26 -6.12 -3.95
C ILE A 79 6.46 -7.39 -4.23
N TRP A 80 7.15 -8.53 -4.26
CA TRP A 80 6.52 -9.82 -4.55
C TRP A 80 5.50 -10.22 -3.48
N THR A 81 5.71 -9.87 -2.20
CA THR A 81 4.73 -10.21 -1.16
C THR A 81 3.42 -9.43 -1.28
N ILE A 82 3.39 -8.26 -1.95
CA ILE A 82 2.16 -7.53 -2.25
C ILE A 82 1.60 -7.91 -3.62
N LEU A 83 2.46 -8.06 -4.62
CA LEU A 83 2.04 -8.30 -6.00
C LEU A 83 1.42 -9.69 -6.18
N VAL A 84 1.95 -10.72 -5.49
CA VAL A 84 1.41 -12.09 -5.54
C VAL A 84 -0.04 -12.17 -5.01
N PRO A 85 -0.37 -11.76 -3.77
CA PRO A 85 -1.75 -11.81 -3.29
C PRO A 85 -2.70 -10.89 -4.08
N MET A 86 -2.22 -9.74 -4.59
CA MET A 86 -3.01 -8.92 -5.50
C MET A 86 -3.36 -9.65 -6.81
N SER A 87 -2.38 -10.33 -7.42
CA SER A 87 -2.60 -11.06 -8.67
C SER A 87 -3.61 -12.21 -8.49
N LEU A 88 -3.55 -12.89 -7.35
CA LEU A 88 -4.49 -13.96 -7.00
C LEU A 88 -5.92 -13.42 -6.83
N LEU A 89 -6.09 -12.25 -6.20
CA LEU A 89 -7.40 -11.60 -6.09
C LEU A 89 -7.99 -11.23 -7.45
N ILE A 90 -7.19 -10.66 -8.35
CA ILE A 90 -7.64 -10.30 -9.70
C ILE A 90 -8.04 -11.57 -10.47
N TRP A 91 -7.22 -12.61 -10.42
CA TRP A 91 -7.52 -13.88 -11.06
C TRP A 91 -8.82 -14.51 -10.50
N LEU A 92 -9.00 -14.48 -9.18
CA LEU A 92 -10.18 -14.99 -8.51
C LEU A 92 -11.45 -14.21 -8.92
N LEU A 93 -11.39 -12.89 -9.00
CA LEU A 93 -12.49 -12.04 -9.48
C LEU A 93 -12.91 -12.43 -10.91
N VAL A 94 -11.95 -12.60 -11.81
CA VAL A 94 -12.23 -13.03 -13.19
C VAL A 94 -12.85 -14.42 -13.22
N ALA A 95 -12.35 -15.36 -12.41
CA ALA A 95 -12.90 -16.70 -12.31
C ALA A 95 -14.36 -16.69 -11.81
N LEU A 96 -14.65 -15.95 -10.73
CA LEU A 96 -16.02 -15.84 -10.20
C LEU A 96 -16.98 -15.18 -11.20
N ILE A 97 -16.56 -14.15 -11.93
CA ILE A 97 -17.41 -13.51 -12.94
C ILE A 97 -17.67 -14.48 -14.10
N THR A 98 -16.66 -15.23 -14.53
CA THR A 98 -16.79 -16.19 -15.64
C THR A 98 -17.72 -17.34 -15.27
N GLU A 99 -17.49 -17.99 -14.12
CA GLU A 99 -18.34 -19.06 -13.62
C GLU A 99 -19.75 -18.56 -13.28
N GLY A 100 -19.86 -17.38 -12.68
CA GLY A 100 -21.15 -16.74 -12.41
C GLY A 100 -21.97 -16.50 -13.67
N ASN A 101 -21.34 -16.00 -14.74
CA ASN A 101 -21.99 -15.80 -16.03
C ASN A 101 -22.33 -17.14 -16.71
N ALA A 102 -21.47 -18.15 -16.61
CA ALA A 102 -21.73 -19.48 -17.16
C ALA A 102 -22.96 -20.12 -16.50
N ILE A 103 -23.09 -20.03 -15.17
CA ILE A 103 -24.24 -20.50 -14.42
C ILE A 103 -25.50 -19.71 -14.79
N HIS A 104 -25.40 -18.38 -14.90
CA HIS A 104 -26.53 -17.53 -15.28
C HIS A 104 -27.10 -17.95 -16.63
N ASN A 105 -26.26 -18.10 -17.65
CA ASN A 105 -26.66 -18.52 -19.00
C ASN A 105 -27.17 -19.98 -19.08
N ALA A 106 -26.84 -20.81 -18.09
CA ALA A 106 -27.28 -22.21 -18.05
C ALA A 106 -28.65 -22.38 -17.37
N ILE A 107 -29.02 -21.48 -16.47
CA ILE A 107 -30.25 -21.56 -15.66
C ILE A 107 -31.34 -20.61 -16.16
N PHE A 108 -30.95 -19.45 -16.69
CA PHE A 108 -31.86 -18.40 -17.17
C PHE A 108 -31.63 -18.14 -18.67
#